data_AF-A0A7C2NBC8-F1
#
_entry.id   AF-A0A7C2NBC8-F1
#
_cell.length_a   1.000
_cell.length_b   1.000
_cell.length_c   1.000
_cell.angle_alpha   90.00
_cell.angle_beta   90.00
_cell.angle_gamma   90.00
#
_symmetry.space_group_name_H-M   'P 1'
#
loop_
_entity.id
_entity.type
_entity.pdbx_description
1 polymer ?
#
loop_
_entity_poly.entity_id
_entity_poly.type
_entity_poly.pdbx_seq_one_letter_code
_entity_poly.pdbx_strand_id
1 'polypeptide(L)'
;LQLTLSLIGVGDTLKVIDQGADDSVNAVNMRHFVEKVCPGIDTTTHTADADLIQSRHRIPELALTEKQIIALQVPYPDALVVVESSEEKRKIMHGEADYSRLLVKLYEDIVKFDEITVSHRYPTRINGHYVIDPSPIPRWDVPKMHMSAALILLGAGREKKIYAVPPYTVAEPLAFEDVVFRVEDFTDRATGERRTCARCGSDCSFLDEFIDSHSGEKIYQCSDTDYCDSQLALRGEDAHG
;
A
#
# COMPACT_ATOMS: atom_id res chain seq x y z
N LEU A 1 -3.68 9.14 11.05
CA LEU A 1 -3.75 9.80 12.37
C LEU A 1 -5.12 10.44 12.61
N GLN A 2 -5.52 11.50 11.90
CA GLN A 2 -6.85 12.11 12.13
C GLN A 2 -7.99 11.11 11.90
N LEU A 3 -7.93 10.34 10.81
CA LEU A 3 -8.86 9.22 10.57
C LEU A 3 -8.82 8.21 11.72
N THR A 4 -7.62 7.77 12.11
CA THR A 4 -7.41 6.81 13.21
C THR A 4 -8.09 7.26 14.49
N LEU A 5 -7.80 8.48 14.94
CA LEU A 5 -8.33 9.06 16.18
C LEU A 5 -9.84 9.32 16.12
N SER A 6 -10.42 9.39 14.92
CA SER A 6 -11.86 9.59 14.73
C SER A 6 -12.63 8.26 14.70
N LEU A 7 -11.93 7.14 14.50
CA LEU A 7 -12.54 5.82 14.29
C LEU A 7 -12.30 4.88 15.48
N ILE A 8 -11.11 4.92 16.07
CA ILE A 8 -10.70 3.99 17.11
C ILE A 8 -11.53 4.21 18.39
N GLY A 9 -12.04 3.11 18.94
CA GLY A 9 -12.85 3.05 20.14
C GLY A 9 -12.27 2.13 21.21
N VAL A 10 -12.90 2.14 22.38
CA VAL A 10 -12.53 1.26 23.50
C VAL A 10 -12.75 -0.20 23.09
N GLY A 11 -11.72 -1.03 23.29
CA GLY A 11 -11.71 -2.45 22.93
C GLY A 11 -11.20 -2.73 21.51
N ASP A 12 -10.93 -1.71 20.70
CA ASP A 12 -10.31 -1.90 19.39
C ASP A 12 -8.81 -2.18 19.51
N THR A 13 -8.29 -3.00 18.60
CA THR A 13 -6.88 -3.31 18.47
C THR A 13 -6.27 -2.57 17.27
N LEU A 14 -5.28 -1.72 17.53
CA LEU A 14 -4.58 -0.91 16.51
C LEU A 14 -3.26 -1.54 16.06
N LYS A 15 -3.09 -1.69 14.75
CA LYS A 15 -1.79 -1.91 14.11
C LYS A 15 -1.33 -0.63 13.39
N VAL A 16 -0.05 -0.30 13.51
CA VAL A 16 0.56 0.86 12.82
C VAL A 16 1.83 0.42 12.11
N ILE A 17 1.90 0.67 10.80
CA ILE A 17 3.05 0.33 9.96
C ILE A 17 3.53 1.52 9.11
N ASP A 18 4.83 1.59 8.88
CA ASP A 18 5.47 2.49 7.91
C ASP A 18 6.49 1.67 7.10
N GLN A 19 6.41 1.73 5.77
CA GLN A 19 7.16 0.85 4.86
C GLN A 19 6.95 -0.65 5.15
N GLY A 20 5.78 -1.03 5.67
CA GLY A 20 5.48 -2.43 6.01
C GLY A 20 6.01 -2.88 7.37
N ALA A 21 6.78 -2.05 8.06
CA ALA A 21 7.38 -2.37 9.35
C ALA A 21 6.68 -1.70 10.53
N ASP A 22 6.46 -2.48 11.60
CA ASP A 22 5.85 -2.03 12.86
C ASP A 22 6.82 -1.27 13.79
N ASP A 23 8.13 -1.50 13.61
CA ASP A 23 9.21 -1.01 14.47
C ASP A 23 9.91 0.25 13.93
N SER A 24 9.48 0.74 12.76
CA SER A 24 9.95 2.01 12.23
C SER A 24 9.68 3.15 13.21
N VAL A 25 10.59 4.14 13.24
CA VAL A 25 10.49 5.28 14.17
C VAL A 25 9.13 5.99 14.08
N ASN A 26 8.60 6.16 12.87
CA ASN A 26 7.31 6.80 12.66
C ASN A 26 6.14 5.92 13.15
N ALA A 27 6.15 4.61 12.86
CA ALA A 27 5.11 3.69 13.32
C ALA A 27 5.07 3.61 14.86
N VAL A 28 6.24 3.44 15.50
CA VAL A 28 6.37 3.41 16.97
C VAL A 28 5.86 4.70 17.59
N ASN A 29 6.28 5.86 17.08
CA ASN A 29 5.86 7.15 17.62
C ASN A 29 4.34 7.36 17.48
N MET A 30 3.76 6.97 16.34
CA MET A 30 2.32 7.08 16.10
C MET A 30 1.52 6.13 16.99
N ARG A 31 1.95 4.87 17.11
CA ARG A 31 1.32 3.87 17.99
C ARG A 31 1.32 4.36 19.44
N HIS A 32 2.49 4.77 19.95
CA HIS A 32 2.62 5.30 21.31
C HIS A 32 1.78 6.56 21.54
N PHE A 33 1.68 7.44 20.55
CA PHE A 33 0.82 8.61 20.64
C PHE A 33 -0.65 8.22 20.78
N VAL A 34 -1.14 7.28 19.96
CA VAL A 34 -2.54 6.84 20.00
C VAL A 34 -2.86 6.11 21.31
N GLU A 35 -1.99 5.19 21.76
CA GLU A 35 -2.09 4.53 23.09
C GLU A 35 -2.20 5.54 24.23
N LYS A 36 -1.45 6.64 24.16
CA LYS A 36 -1.44 7.66 25.20
C LYS A 36 -2.73 8.50 25.24
N VAL A 37 -3.38 8.74 24.11
CA VAL A 37 -4.54 9.65 24.02
C VAL A 37 -5.88 8.93 23.95
N CYS A 38 -5.89 7.65 23.60
CA CYS A 38 -7.08 6.81 23.48
C CYS A 38 -7.03 5.69 24.54
N PRO A 39 -7.52 5.92 25.78
CA PRO A 39 -7.49 4.89 26.82
C PRO A 39 -8.43 3.74 26.48
N GLY A 40 -8.00 2.51 26.81
CA GLY A 40 -8.81 1.30 26.62
C GLY A 40 -8.76 0.72 25.21
N ILE A 41 -7.80 1.14 24.37
CA ILE A 41 -7.45 0.43 23.14
C ILE A 41 -6.34 -0.58 23.43
N ASP A 42 -6.22 -1.58 22.57
CA ASP A 42 -5.06 -2.47 22.50
C ASP A 42 -4.21 -2.16 21.26
N THR A 43 -2.98 -2.66 21.21
CA THR A 43 -2.13 -2.59 20.02
C THR A 43 -1.54 -3.94 19.67
N THR A 44 -1.29 -4.14 18.38
CA THR A 44 -0.74 -5.40 17.87
C THR A 44 0.25 -5.16 16.75
N THR A 45 1.18 -6.11 16.60
CA THR A 45 2.01 -6.25 15.40
C THR A 45 1.42 -7.26 14.43
N HIS A 46 0.39 -8.02 14.81
CA HIS A 46 -0.23 -9.03 13.96
C HIS A 46 -1.39 -8.47 13.15
N THR A 47 -1.30 -8.59 11.83
CA THR A 47 -2.31 -8.10 10.90
C THR A 47 -3.67 -8.76 11.15
N ALA A 48 -3.69 -10.05 11.51
CA ALA A 48 -4.92 -10.79 11.75
C ALA A 48 -5.70 -10.30 12.99
N ASP A 49 -5.01 -9.71 13.96
CA ASP A 49 -5.60 -9.30 15.25
C ASP A 49 -6.03 -7.84 15.26
N ALA A 50 -5.73 -7.07 14.21
CA ALA A 50 -6.02 -5.64 14.16
C ALA A 50 -7.45 -5.36 13.69
N ASP A 51 -8.19 -4.51 14.40
CA ASP A 51 -9.46 -3.95 13.93
C ASP A 51 -9.22 -2.72 13.04
N LEU A 52 -8.18 -1.95 13.36
CA LEU A 52 -7.78 -0.75 12.62
C LEU A 52 -6.29 -0.79 12.29
N ILE A 53 -5.97 -0.61 11.01
CA ILE A 53 -4.59 -0.59 10.50
C ILE A 53 -4.28 0.80 9.98
N GLN A 54 -3.39 1.53 10.65
CA GLN A 54 -2.86 2.80 10.17
C GLN A 54 -1.57 2.53 9.38
N SER A 55 -1.60 2.72 8.06
CA SER A 55 -0.46 2.37 7.20
C SER A 55 0.09 3.55 6.39
N ARG A 56 1.41 3.53 6.18
CA ARG A 56 2.12 4.37 5.23
C ARG A 56 2.92 3.51 4.25
N HIS A 57 2.65 3.74 2.95
CA HIS A 57 3.33 3.16 1.79
C HIS A 57 3.17 1.65 1.56
N ARG A 58 2.42 0.92 2.40
CA ARG A 58 2.19 -0.52 2.20
C ARG A 58 0.74 -0.93 2.48
N ILE A 59 0.28 -1.99 1.84
CA ILE A 59 -0.85 -2.79 2.31
C ILE A 59 -0.27 -4.14 2.75
N PRO A 60 -0.66 -4.67 3.93
CA PRO A 60 -0.15 -5.96 4.41
C PRO A 60 -0.22 -7.07 3.35
N GLU A 61 0.68 -8.05 3.43
CA GLU A 61 0.64 -9.23 2.55
C GLU A 61 -0.55 -10.14 2.89
N LEU A 62 -0.91 -10.21 4.18
CA LEU A 62 -2.10 -10.94 4.62
C LEU A 62 -3.36 -10.23 4.11
N ALA A 63 -4.25 -10.98 3.47
CA ALA A 63 -5.52 -10.46 2.98
C ALA A 63 -6.38 -9.96 4.14
N LEU A 64 -6.90 -8.74 4.00
CA LEU A 64 -7.71 -8.09 5.03
C LEU A 64 -9.15 -8.62 5.04
N THR A 65 -9.83 -8.51 6.18
CA THR A 65 -11.20 -9.02 6.39
C THR A 65 -12.24 -7.91 6.57
N GLU A 66 -13.53 -8.26 6.51
CA GLU A 66 -14.65 -7.32 6.69
C GLU A 66 -14.66 -6.60 8.04
N LYS A 67 -13.99 -7.16 9.05
CA LYS A 67 -13.90 -6.58 10.39
C LYS A 67 -12.88 -5.44 10.46
N GLN A 68 -12.03 -5.33 9.43
CA GLN A 68 -10.87 -4.46 9.47
C GLN A 68 -11.09 -3.19 8.67
N ILE A 69 -10.50 -2.10 9.16
CA ILE A 69 -10.38 -0.84 8.44
C ILE A 69 -8.90 -0.57 8.24
N ILE A 70 -8.49 -0.23 7.01
CA ILE A 70 -7.13 0.25 6.73
C ILE A 70 -7.16 1.74 6.39
N ALA A 71 -6.42 2.54 7.14
CA ALA A 71 -6.24 3.97 6.95
C ALA A 71 -4.87 4.27 6.33
N LEU A 72 -4.86 4.60 5.04
CA LEU A 72 -3.67 4.93 4.25
C LEU A 72 -3.31 6.41 4.34
N GLN A 73 -2.02 6.68 4.60
CA GLN A 73 -1.47 8.03 4.63
C GLN A 73 -1.18 8.55 3.22
N VAL A 74 -1.78 9.69 2.88
CA VAL A 74 -1.69 10.27 1.54
C VAL A 74 -0.99 11.63 1.61
N PRO A 75 0.16 11.83 0.92
CA PRO A 75 0.77 13.14 0.80
C PRO A 75 0.04 14.01 -0.23
N TYR A 76 -0.41 13.41 -1.33
CA TYR A 76 -1.03 14.08 -2.47
C TYR A 76 -2.28 13.28 -2.90
N PRO A 77 -3.49 13.80 -2.71
CA PRO A 77 -4.74 13.04 -2.82
C PRO A 77 -5.35 12.94 -4.21
N ASP A 78 -4.69 13.46 -5.24
CA ASP A 78 -5.31 13.67 -6.55
C ASP A 78 -4.39 13.13 -7.66
N ALA A 79 -4.86 12.11 -8.37
CA ALA A 79 -4.13 11.46 -9.45
C ALA A 79 -3.92 12.39 -10.66
N LEU A 80 -4.74 13.43 -10.84
CA LEU A 80 -4.61 14.38 -11.94
C LEU A 80 -3.52 15.45 -11.69
N VAL A 81 -2.93 15.50 -10.48
CA VAL A 81 -1.89 16.50 -10.14
C VAL A 81 -0.67 16.44 -11.06
N VAL A 82 -0.41 15.28 -11.67
CA VAL A 82 0.70 15.09 -12.62
C VAL A 82 0.48 15.77 -13.98
N VAL A 83 -0.76 16.09 -14.33
CA VAL A 83 -1.13 16.64 -15.65
C VAL A 83 -1.85 18.00 -15.58
N GLU A 84 -2.39 18.36 -14.42
CA GLU A 84 -3.06 19.64 -14.21
C GLU A 84 -2.74 20.16 -12.81
N SER A 85 -2.14 21.35 -12.71
CA SER A 85 -1.70 21.93 -11.44
C SER A 85 -2.83 22.64 -10.69
N SER A 86 -3.86 23.12 -11.38
CA SER A 86 -5.01 23.79 -10.74
C SER A 86 -6.00 22.80 -10.14
N GLU A 87 -6.22 22.88 -8.82
CA GLU A 87 -7.25 22.08 -8.15
C GLU A 87 -8.66 22.35 -8.67
N GLU A 88 -8.97 23.60 -9.01
CA GLU A 88 -10.29 23.96 -9.56
C GLU A 88 -10.55 23.22 -10.87
N LYS A 89 -9.55 23.17 -11.76
CA LYS A 89 -9.66 22.44 -13.02
C LYS A 89 -9.75 20.94 -12.80
N ARG A 90 -8.95 20.37 -11.89
CA ARG A 90 -9.04 18.94 -11.55
C ARG A 90 -10.41 18.56 -11.00
N LYS A 91 -11.07 19.43 -10.21
CA LYS A 91 -12.45 19.20 -9.76
C LYS A 91 -13.44 19.12 -10.91
N ILE A 92 -13.30 20.00 -11.91
CA ILE A 92 -14.13 19.95 -13.13
C ILE A 92 -13.86 18.65 -13.89
N MET A 93 -12.58 18.30 -14.12
CA MET A 93 -12.20 17.05 -14.79
C MET A 93 -12.75 15.81 -14.08
N HIS A 94 -12.67 15.77 -12.74
CA HIS A 94 -13.29 14.70 -11.94
C HIS A 94 -14.82 14.68 -12.07
N GLY A 95 -15.47 15.84 -12.11
CA GLY A 95 -16.92 15.96 -12.30
C GLY A 95 -17.39 15.53 -13.69
N GLU A 96 -16.57 15.74 -14.71
CA GLU A 96 -16.83 15.34 -16.10
C GLU A 96 -16.31 13.94 -16.44
N ALA A 97 -15.65 13.27 -15.50
CA ALA A 97 -14.90 12.03 -15.71
C ALA A 97 -13.86 12.11 -16.85
N ASP A 98 -13.30 13.30 -17.10
CA ASP A 98 -12.27 13.51 -18.12
C ASP A 98 -10.87 13.17 -17.57
N TYR A 99 -10.47 11.91 -17.79
CA TYR A 99 -9.14 11.40 -17.45
C TYR A 99 -8.19 11.32 -18.66
N SER A 100 -8.57 11.92 -19.80
CA SER A 100 -7.87 11.77 -21.07
C SER A 100 -6.42 12.24 -21.00
N ARG A 101 -6.15 13.36 -20.31
CA ARG A 101 -4.78 13.88 -20.13
C ARG A 101 -3.89 12.93 -19.33
N LEU A 102 -4.45 12.28 -18.32
CA LEU A 102 -3.72 11.30 -17.52
C LEU A 102 -3.35 10.07 -18.35
N LEU A 103 -4.29 9.58 -19.18
CA LEU A 103 -4.02 8.49 -20.12
C LEU A 103 -2.95 8.89 -21.14
N VAL A 104 -3.01 10.09 -21.72
CA VAL A 104 -1.95 10.58 -22.62
C VAL A 104 -0.59 10.58 -21.92
N LYS A 105 -0.53 11.03 -20.66
CA LYS A 105 0.72 11.02 -19.88
C LYS A 105 1.28 9.61 -19.66
N LEU A 106 0.42 8.63 -19.35
CA LEU A 106 0.86 7.23 -19.22
C LEU A 106 1.36 6.66 -20.55
N TYR A 107 0.72 7.02 -21.67
CA TYR A 107 1.14 6.60 -23.00
C TYR A 107 2.48 7.22 -23.41
N GLU A 108 2.70 8.50 -23.09
CA GLU A 108 3.99 9.16 -23.33
C GLU A 108 5.15 8.46 -22.60
N ASP A 109 4.91 7.92 -21.40
CA ASP A 109 5.91 7.17 -20.66
C ASP A 109 6.25 5.87 -21.39
N ILE A 110 5.24 5.11 -21.84
CA ILE A 110 5.44 3.88 -22.63
C ILE A 110 6.25 4.18 -23.90
N VAL A 111 5.90 5.22 -24.65
CA VAL A 111 6.62 5.56 -25.89
C VAL A 111 8.07 5.97 -25.62
N LYS A 112 8.35 6.63 -24.49
CA LYS A 112 9.70 7.12 -24.16
C LYS A 112 10.60 6.06 -23.51
N PHE A 113 10.04 5.17 -22.70
CA PHE A 113 10.79 4.30 -21.80
C PHE A 113 10.48 2.81 -21.99
N ASP A 114 9.55 2.45 -22.88
CA ASP A 114 8.99 1.10 -23.03
C ASP A 114 8.30 0.57 -21.76
N GLU A 115 8.06 1.46 -20.79
CA GLU A 115 7.38 1.18 -19.53
C GLU A 115 6.73 2.44 -18.96
N ILE A 116 5.71 2.25 -18.11
CA ILE A 116 5.13 3.34 -17.33
C ILE A 116 6.05 3.64 -16.14
N THR A 117 6.52 4.89 -16.04
CA THR A 117 7.53 5.30 -15.03
C THR A 117 6.97 5.44 -13.61
N VAL A 118 5.65 5.39 -13.46
CA VAL A 118 4.96 5.50 -12.18
C VAL A 118 5.13 4.20 -11.38
N SER A 119 6.11 4.18 -10.48
CA SER A 119 6.42 3.02 -9.63
C SER A 119 5.56 2.91 -8.35
N HIS A 120 4.92 3.99 -7.94
CA HIS A 120 4.09 4.10 -6.74
C HIS A 120 2.98 5.12 -6.99
N ARG A 121 1.92 5.13 -6.16
CA ARG A 121 0.74 6.01 -6.36
C ARG A 121 0.07 5.80 -7.71
N TYR A 122 0.06 4.56 -8.19
CA TYR A 122 -0.39 4.26 -9.53
C TYR A 122 -1.89 4.59 -9.70
N PRO A 123 -2.29 5.46 -10.64
CA PRO A 123 -3.69 5.87 -10.78
C PRO A 123 -4.63 4.69 -10.94
N THR A 124 -5.65 4.63 -10.08
CA THR A 124 -6.55 3.48 -10.00
C THR A 124 -7.99 3.94 -10.11
N ARG A 125 -8.73 3.38 -11.06
CA ARG A 125 -10.17 3.62 -11.24
C ARG A 125 -10.95 2.81 -10.21
N ILE A 126 -11.80 3.50 -9.46
CA ILE A 126 -12.66 2.93 -8.42
C ILE A 126 -14.09 2.92 -8.93
N ASN A 127 -14.74 1.75 -8.80
CA ASN A 127 -16.14 1.53 -9.15
C ASN A 127 -16.50 2.00 -10.57
N GLY A 128 -15.59 1.79 -11.54
CA GLY A 128 -15.79 2.17 -12.93
C GLY A 128 -15.85 3.69 -13.20
N HIS A 129 -15.60 4.54 -12.21
CA HIS A 129 -15.80 5.99 -12.35
C HIS A 129 -14.57 6.79 -11.89
N TYR A 130 -14.40 6.99 -10.59
CA TYR A 130 -13.37 7.89 -10.08
C TYR A 130 -11.97 7.28 -10.16
N VAL A 131 -11.07 7.91 -10.90
CA VAL A 131 -9.63 7.64 -10.78
C VAL A 131 -9.08 8.35 -9.54
N ILE A 132 -8.47 7.60 -8.63
CA ILE A 132 -7.88 8.10 -7.38
C ILE A 132 -6.36 7.90 -7.35
N ASP A 133 -5.70 8.65 -6.49
CA ASP A 133 -4.36 8.31 -5.99
C ASP A 133 -4.53 7.25 -4.88
N PRO A 134 -3.93 6.03 -4.99
CA PRO A 134 -4.11 4.99 -3.98
C PRO A 134 -3.18 5.17 -2.77
N SER A 135 -2.66 6.38 -2.52
CA SER A 135 -1.52 6.67 -1.66
C SER A 135 -0.18 6.13 -2.20
N PRO A 136 0.97 6.44 -1.58
CA PRO A 136 2.29 5.99 -2.03
C PRO A 136 2.58 4.51 -1.80
N ILE A 137 1.60 3.65 -2.02
CA ILE A 137 1.79 2.21 -2.11
C ILE A 137 2.47 1.84 -3.45
N PRO A 138 3.31 0.79 -3.46
CA PRO A 138 3.90 0.26 -4.69
C PRO A 138 2.81 -0.33 -5.60
N ARG A 139 3.13 -0.51 -6.90
CA ARG A 139 2.20 -1.18 -7.83
C ARG A 139 1.83 -2.58 -7.35
N TRP A 140 2.76 -3.27 -6.68
CA TRP A 140 2.53 -4.55 -6.00
C TRP A 140 1.29 -4.57 -5.09
N ASP A 141 1.03 -3.49 -4.37
CA ASP A 141 -0.06 -3.44 -3.40
C ASP A 141 -1.39 -2.97 -4.04
N VAL A 142 -1.36 -2.35 -5.23
CA VAL A 142 -2.57 -1.85 -5.90
C VAL A 142 -3.62 -2.95 -6.14
N PRO A 143 -3.27 -4.16 -6.63
CA PRO A 143 -4.22 -5.26 -6.77
C PRO A 143 -4.92 -5.65 -5.46
N LYS A 144 -4.31 -5.43 -4.28
CA LYS A 144 -4.91 -5.74 -2.98
C LYS A 144 -6.10 -4.84 -2.65
N MET A 145 -6.26 -3.71 -3.34
CA MET A 145 -7.44 -2.86 -3.22
C MET A 145 -8.65 -3.42 -3.96
N HIS A 146 -8.44 -4.25 -4.99
CA HIS A 146 -9.49 -4.80 -5.81
C HIS A 146 -10.31 -5.82 -5.03
N MET A 147 -11.62 -5.56 -4.88
CA MET A 147 -12.55 -6.45 -4.16
C MET A 147 -12.10 -6.79 -2.73
N SER A 148 -11.32 -5.92 -2.10
CA SER A 148 -10.91 -6.08 -0.70
C SER A 148 -12.13 -6.18 0.21
N ALA A 149 -12.10 -7.09 1.18
CA ALA A 149 -13.17 -7.20 2.17
C ALA A 149 -13.13 -6.05 3.20
N ALA A 150 -11.96 -5.44 3.39
CA ALA A 150 -11.78 -4.34 4.34
C ALA A 150 -12.18 -2.98 3.74
N LEU A 151 -12.63 -2.08 4.61
CA LEU A 151 -12.82 -0.67 4.24
C LEU A 151 -11.46 0.03 4.15
N ILE A 152 -11.17 0.64 3.00
CA ILE A 152 -9.94 1.40 2.77
C ILE A 152 -10.26 2.89 2.87
N LEU A 153 -9.65 3.58 3.82
CA LEU A 153 -9.76 5.02 3.99
C LEU A 153 -8.43 5.69 3.65
N LEU A 154 -8.49 6.76 2.87
CA LEU A 154 -7.32 7.49 2.40
C LEU A 154 -7.36 8.92 2.93
N GLY A 155 -6.35 9.28 3.73
CA GLY A 155 -6.32 10.54 4.46
C GLY A 155 -5.16 11.43 4.06
N ALA A 156 -5.46 12.58 3.45
CA ALA A 156 -4.47 13.61 3.12
C ALA A 156 -4.65 14.84 4.02
N GLY A 157 -3.98 14.82 5.19
CA GLY A 157 -4.16 15.86 6.21
C GLY A 157 -3.74 17.26 5.77
N ARG A 158 -2.60 17.40 5.09
CA ARG A 158 -2.11 18.70 4.59
C ARG A 158 -3.01 19.28 3.51
N GLU A 159 -3.56 18.41 2.67
CA GLU A 159 -4.40 18.75 1.52
C GLU A 159 -5.89 18.82 1.86
N LYS A 160 -6.26 18.50 3.11
CA LYS A 160 -7.62 18.52 3.66
C LYS A 160 -8.60 17.68 2.85
N LYS A 161 -8.19 16.47 2.44
CA LYS A 161 -9.03 15.54 1.68
C LYS A 161 -9.08 14.17 2.36
N ILE A 162 -10.27 13.59 2.32
CA ILE A 162 -10.55 12.22 2.75
C ILE A 162 -11.35 11.57 1.61
N TYR A 163 -11.01 10.34 1.28
CA TYR A 163 -11.73 9.52 0.32
C TYR A 163 -11.64 8.05 0.73
N ALA A 164 -12.49 7.22 0.15
CA ALA A 164 -12.67 5.84 0.59
C ALA A 164 -12.87 4.90 -0.60
N VAL A 165 -12.43 3.66 -0.43
CA VAL A 165 -12.81 2.53 -1.27
C VAL A 165 -13.59 1.57 -0.37
N PRO A 166 -14.93 1.48 -0.55
CA PRO A 166 -15.76 0.56 0.22
C PRO A 166 -15.34 -0.91 0.00
N PRO A 167 -15.68 -1.80 0.95
CA PRO A 167 -15.53 -3.24 0.75
C PRO A 167 -16.13 -3.72 -0.58
N TYR A 168 -15.50 -4.72 -1.19
CA TYR A 168 -15.97 -5.36 -2.42
C TYR A 168 -16.16 -4.40 -3.60
N THR A 169 -15.36 -3.33 -3.64
CA THR A 169 -15.36 -2.38 -4.74
C THR A 169 -14.32 -2.76 -5.79
N VAL A 170 -14.71 -2.67 -7.06
CA VAL A 170 -13.80 -2.83 -8.19
C VAL A 170 -12.77 -1.69 -8.16
N ALA A 171 -11.49 -2.05 -7.99
CA ALA A 171 -10.35 -1.15 -8.12
C ALA A 171 -9.47 -1.63 -9.28
N GLU A 172 -9.34 -0.81 -10.33
CA GLU A 172 -8.67 -1.17 -11.57
C GLU A 172 -7.55 -0.17 -11.87
N PRO A 173 -6.27 -0.56 -11.81
CA PRO A 173 -5.19 0.32 -12.23
C PRO A 173 -5.39 0.71 -13.70
N LEU A 174 -5.14 1.99 -14.03
CA LEU A 174 -5.21 2.43 -15.42
C LEU A 174 -4.20 1.68 -16.28
N ALA A 175 -4.69 0.99 -17.31
CA ALA A 175 -3.87 0.26 -18.27
C ALA A 175 -4.42 0.49 -19.68
N PHE A 176 -3.66 0.10 -20.69
CA PHE A 176 -4.09 0.11 -22.08
C PHE A 176 -4.40 -1.32 -22.54
N GLU A 177 -5.19 -1.48 -23.60
CA GLU A 177 -5.54 -2.80 -24.14
C GLU A 177 -4.30 -3.60 -24.59
N ASP A 178 -3.30 -2.89 -25.11
CA ASP A 178 -2.03 -3.42 -25.60
C ASP A 178 -0.93 -3.42 -24.52
N VAL A 179 -1.11 -2.70 -23.42
CA VAL A 179 -0.13 -2.61 -22.31
C VAL A 179 -0.80 -2.91 -20.97
N VAL A 180 -0.64 -4.17 -20.55
CA VAL A 180 -1.13 -4.67 -19.26
C VAL A 180 -0.41 -4.02 -18.09
N PHE A 181 -1.14 -3.80 -16.99
CA PHE A 181 -0.58 -3.38 -15.72
C PHE A 181 0.43 -4.42 -15.21
N ARG A 182 1.59 -3.96 -14.74
CA ARG A 182 2.66 -4.80 -14.17
C ARG A 182 3.04 -4.30 -12.78
N VAL A 183 3.31 -5.23 -11.89
CA VAL A 183 3.86 -4.99 -10.56
C VAL A 183 5.39 -5.13 -10.59
N GLU A 184 6.04 -4.78 -9.48
CA GLU A 184 7.48 -4.96 -9.32
C GLU A 184 7.90 -6.42 -9.55
N ASP A 185 8.78 -6.63 -10.53
CA ASP A 185 9.34 -7.93 -10.86
C ASP A 185 10.60 -8.16 -10.03
N PHE A 186 10.49 -9.00 -9.00
CA PHE A 186 11.61 -9.39 -8.15
C PHE A 186 12.49 -10.49 -8.79
N THR A 187 12.38 -10.74 -10.09
CA THR A 187 13.19 -11.73 -10.81
C THR A 187 14.65 -11.28 -10.94
N ASP A 188 15.58 -12.17 -10.59
CA ASP A 188 16.98 -11.98 -10.89
C ASP A 188 17.23 -12.22 -12.38
N ARG A 189 17.73 -11.19 -13.08
CA ARG A 189 18.01 -11.26 -14.52
C ARG A 189 19.07 -12.28 -14.90
N ALA A 190 19.94 -12.67 -13.97
CA ALA A 190 21.00 -13.64 -14.23
C ALA A 190 20.50 -15.09 -14.15
N THR A 191 19.61 -15.40 -13.20
CA THR A 191 19.10 -16.76 -13.00
C THR A 191 17.74 -16.98 -13.67
N GLY A 192 16.97 -15.91 -13.91
CA GLY A 192 15.57 -15.99 -14.35
C GLY A 192 14.62 -16.41 -13.24
N GLU A 193 15.10 -16.55 -12.00
CA GLU A 193 14.30 -16.96 -10.84
C GLU A 193 13.91 -15.75 -9.99
N ARG A 194 12.73 -15.82 -9.36
CA ARG A 194 12.31 -14.78 -8.42
C ARG A 194 13.20 -14.80 -7.19
N ARG A 195 13.68 -13.62 -6.79
CA ARG A 195 14.38 -13.44 -5.52
C ARG A 195 13.45 -13.82 -4.37
N THR A 196 14.02 -14.45 -3.36
CA THR A 196 13.33 -14.86 -2.13
C THR A 196 13.79 -14.00 -0.97
N CYS A 197 12.93 -13.85 0.03
CA CYS A 197 13.33 -13.23 1.29
C CYS A 197 14.47 -14.03 1.94
N ALA A 198 15.60 -13.37 2.22
CA ALA A 198 16.76 -14.00 2.87
C ALA A 198 16.48 -14.47 4.30
N ARG A 199 15.42 -13.93 4.93
CA ARG A 199 15.01 -14.28 6.30
C ARG A 199 14.04 -15.45 6.33
N CYS A 200 12.83 -15.30 5.75
CA CYS A 200 11.79 -16.33 5.82
C CYS A 200 11.71 -17.23 4.59
N GLY A 201 12.41 -16.92 3.49
CA GLY A 201 12.36 -17.67 2.23
C GLY A 201 11.16 -17.38 1.34
N SER A 202 10.26 -16.46 1.72
CA SER A 202 9.08 -16.10 0.91
C SER A 202 9.45 -15.62 -0.49
N ASP A 203 8.77 -16.16 -1.49
CA ASP A 203 8.80 -15.77 -2.90
C ASP A 203 7.50 -15.10 -3.36
N CYS A 204 6.60 -14.77 -2.44
CA CYS A 204 5.27 -14.23 -2.76
C CYS A 204 4.95 -12.91 -2.04
N SER A 205 5.97 -12.25 -1.47
CA SER A 205 5.86 -10.97 -0.76
C SER A 205 6.63 -9.85 -1.46
N PHE A 206 6.28 -8.59 -1.21
CA PHE A 206 7.11 -7.45 -1.59
C PHE A 206 8.45 -7.48 -0.83
N LEU A 207 9.55 -7.22 -1.53
CA LEU A 207 10.90 -7.28 -0.98
C LEU A 207 11.55 -5.89 -0.95
N ASP A 208 12.13 -5.54 0.19
CA ASP A 208 13.07 -4.44 0.32
C ASP A 208 14.49 -4.90 -0.04
N GLU A 209 15.24 -4.04 -0.71
CA GLU A 209 16.65 -4.26 -1.06
C GLU A 209 17.55 -3.57 -0.03
N PHE A 210 18.43 -4.36 0.60
CA PHE A 210 19.45 -3.91 1.52
C PHE A 210 20.84 -4.23 0.97
N ILE A 211 21.84 -3.44 1.36
CA ILE A 211 23.25 -3.74 1.08
C ILE A 211 23.86 -4.26 2.35
N ASP A 212 24.38 -5.49 2.31
CA ASP A 212 25.08 -6.07 3.44
C ASP A 212 26.36 -5.30 3.73
N SER A 213 26.52 -4.81 4.96
CA SER A 213 27.66 -3.96 5.33
C SER A 213 29.01 -4.70 5.33
N HIS A 214 29.00 -6.04 5.35
CA HIS A 214 30.21 -6.85 5.42
C HIS A 214 30.67 -7.34 4.04
N SER A 215 29.75 -7.88 3.25
CA SER A 215 30.01 -8.46 1.92
C SER A 215 29.79 -7.46 0.78
N GLY A 216 29.00 -6.40 1.01
CA GLY A 216 28.55 -5.48 -0.04
C GLY A 216 27.50 -6.07 -0.98
N GLU A 217 27.01 -7.29 -0.70
CA GLU A 217 26.00 -7.95 -1.52
C GLU A 217 24.60 -7.40 -1.26
N LYS A 218 23.76 -7.48 -2.30
CA LYS A 218 22.35 -7.10 -2.20
C LYS A 218 21.57 -8.22 -1.54
N ILE A 219 20.95 -7.92 -0.41
CA ILE A 219 20.05 -8.82 0.32
C ILE A 219 18.62 -8.34 0.10
N TYR A 220 17.72 -9.27 -0.14
CA TYR A 220 16.30 -9.00 -0.30
C TYR A 220 15.53 -9.59 0.88
N GLN A 221 14.67 -8.79 1.51
CA GLN A 221 13.88 -9.23 2.66
C GLN A 221 12.45 -8.74 2.55
N CYS A 222 11.48 -9.49 3.07
CA CYS A 222 10.09 -9.06 3.15
C CYS A 222 9.99 -7.68 3.80
N SER A 223 9.31 -6.77 3.12
CA SER A 223 9.01 -5.43 3.63
C SER A 223 7.92 -5.48 4.72
N ASP A 224 6.98 -6.43 4.63
CA ASP A 224 6.02 -6.71 5.70
C ASP A 224 6.67 -7.61 6.77
N THR A 225 6.95 -7.01 7.93
CA THR A 225 7.66 -7.69 9.03
C THR A 225 6.82 -8.76 9.72
N ASP A 226 5.53 -8.49 9.90
CA ASP A 226 4.58 -9.43 10.52
C ASP A 226 4.36 -10.66 9.64
N TYR A 227 4.22 -10.45 8.33
CA TYR A 227 4.16 -11.55 7.37
C TYR A 227 5.46 -12.38 7.42
N CYS A 228 6.62 -11.72 7.46
CA CYS A 228 7.91 -12.40 7.53
C CYS A 228 8.05 -13.27 8.79
N ASP A 229 7.62 -12.77 9.95
CA ASP A 229 7.62 -13.49 11.22
C ASP A 229 6.69 -14.70 11.18
N SER A 230 5.50 -14.52 10.63
CA SER A 230 4.50 -15.58 10.47
C SER A 230 5.02 -16.72 9.57
N GLN A 231 5.69 -16.38 8.47
CA GLN A 231 6.31 -17.37 7.58
C GLN A 231 7.45 -18.15 8.25
N LEU A 232 8.23 -17.49 9.11
CA LEU A 232 9.28 -18.18 9.89
C LEU A 232 8.68 -19.17 10.90
N ALA A 233 7.61 -18.78 11.59
CA ALA A 233 6.95 -19.63 12.57
C ALA A 233 6.43 -20.93 11.92
N LEU A 234 5.76 -20.82 10.76
CA LEU A 234 5.26 -21.98 10.01
C LEU A 234 6.38 -22.96 9.61
N ARG A 235 7.52 -22.45 9.14
CA ARG A 235 8.67 -23.29 8.75
C ARG A 235 9.37 -23.93 9.96
N GLY A 236 9.32 -23.28 11.12
CA GLY A 236 9.85 -23.84 12.37
C GLY A 236 9.03 -25.03 12.87
N GLU A 237 7.71 -25.02 12.64
CA GLU A 237 6.81 -26.13 12.97
C GLU A 237 7.04 -27.35 12.05
N ASP A 238 7.28 -27.14 10.76
CA ASP A 238 7.58 -28.21 9.79
C ASP A 238 8.91 -28.94 10.06
N ALA A 239 9.86 -28.31 10.76
CA ALA A 239 11.14 -28.91 11.11
C ALA A 239 11.09 -29.80 12.35
N HIS A 240 9.95 -29.86 13.05
CA HIS A 240 9.74 -30.65 14.28
C HIS A 240 8.64 -31.73 14.12
N GLY A 241 8.18 -31.98 12.88
CA GLY A 241 7.25 -33.04 12.51
C GLY A 241 7.91 -34.31 11.98
#